data_AF-A0A973AC24-F1
#
_entry.id   AF-A0A973AC24-F1
#
_cell.length_a   1.000
_cell.length_b   1.000
_cell.length_c   1.000
_cell.angle_alpha   90.00
_cell.angle_beta   90.00
_cell.angle_gamma   90.00
#
_symmetry.space_group_name_H-M   'P 1'
#
loop_
_entity.id
_entity.type
_entity.pdbx_description
1 polymer ?
#
loop_
_entity_poly.entity_id
_entity_poly.type
_entity_poly.pdbx_seq_one_letter_code
_entity_poly.pdbx_strand_id
1 'polypeptide(L)'
;DLDNHQQLILAAAEVMIEIYMAESALLKAEKIVKLTSEKEGEIQVAMAKLNLFNAIEKINSFGKEAVLYLSEGDEQRMMLMGLKRFTKYVNNPNPIALRQVIAKKIIAESKYCF
;
A
#
# COMPACT_ATOMS: atom_id res chain seq x y z
N ASP A 1 -2.24 -25.95 -15.44
CA ASP A 1 -3.55 -25.60 -14.84
C ASP A 1 -3.63 -24.15 -14.37
N LEU A 2 -2.71 -23.68 -13.52
CA LEU A 2 -2.71 -22.28 -13.05
C LEU A 2 -2.71 -21.24 -14.19
N ASP A 3 -2.00 -21.51 -15.29
CA ASP A 3 -1.91 -20.62 -16.46
C ASP A 3 -3.27 -20.32 -17.12
N ASN A 4 -4.28 -21.16 -16.90
CA ASN A 4 -5.64 -20.96 -17.38
C ASN A 4 -6.46 -20.00 -16.47
N HIS A 5 -5.98 -19.72 -15.27
CA HIS A 5 -6.62 -18.83 -14.29
C HIS A 5 -5.98 -17.43 -14.32
N GLN A 6 -5.98 -16.80 -15.50
CA GLN A 6 -5.30 -15.52 -15.72
C GLN A 6 -5.75 -14.42 -14.75
N GLN A 7 -7.03 -14.36 -14.38
CA GLN A 7 -7.54 -13.35 -13.44
C GLN A 7 -6.96 -13.54 -12.03
N LEU A 8 -6.78 -14.79 -11.59
CA LEU A 8 -6.14 -15.09 -10.31
C LEU A 8 -4.65 -14.70 -10.32
N ILE A 9 -3.97 -14.98 -11.43
CA ILE A 9 -2.56 -14.58 -11.64
C ILE A 9 -2.45 -13.05 -11.60
N LEU A 10 -3.36 -12.34 -12.27
CA LEU A 10 -3.39 -10.88 -12.26
C LEU A 10 -3.63 -10.33 -10.84
N ALA A 11 -4.59 -10.88 -10.09
CA ALA A 11 -4.82 -10.47 -8.71
C ALA A 11 -3.58 -10.68 -7.82
N ALA A 12 -2.88 -11.80 -7.99
CA ALA A 12 -1.62 -12.05 -7.28
C ALA A 12 -0.50 -11.08 -7.71
N ALA A 13 -0.39 -10.80 -9.01
CA ALA A 13 0.58 -9.85 -9.55
C ALA A 13 0.35 -8.43 -9.03
N GLU A 14 -0.89 -7.96 -8.99
CA GLU A 14 -1.26 -6.66 -8.43
C GLU A 14 -0.86 -6.56 -6.94
N VAL A 15 -1.12 -7.60 -6.14
CA VAL A 15 -0.66 -7.65 -4.74
C VAL A 15 0.86 -7.53 -4.63
N MET A 16 1.60 -8.27 -5.46
CA MET A 16 3.08 -8.21 -5.45
C MET A 16 3.61 -6.83 -5.87
N ILE A 17 2.98 -6.20 -6.86
CA ILE A 17 3.33 -4.84 -7.29
C ILE A 17 3.12 -3.84 -6.15
N GLU A 18 1.99 -3.89 -5.47
CA GLU A 18 1.68 -3.00 -4.35
C GLU A 18 2.64 -3.19 -3.17
N ILE A 19 3.02 -4.43 -2.85
CA ILE A 19 4.06 -4.72 -1.84
C ILE A 19 5.39 -4.10 -2.24
N TYR A 20 5.86 -4.34 -3.46
CA TYR A 20 7.14 -3.82 -3.95
C TYR A 20 7.19 -2.29 -3.95
N MET A 21 6.13 -1.64 -4.42
CA MET A 21 6.03 -0.18 -4.48
C MET A 21 5.95 0.44 -3.08
N ALA A 22 5.19 -0.16 -2.16
CA ALA A 22 5.10 0.29 -0.79
C ALA A 22 6.43 0.16 -0.04
N GLU A 23 7.10 -1.00 -0.15
CA GLU A 23 8.39 -1.25 0.49
C GLU A 23 9.47 -0.32 -0.06
N SER A 24 9.54 -0.17 -1.39
CA SER A 24 10.51 0.73 -2.04
C SER A 24 10.35 2.18 -1.56
N ALA A 25 9.11 2.67 -1.48
CA ALA A 25 8.83 4.02 -0.98
C ALA A 25 9.23 4.18 0.50
N LEU A 26 8.95 3.17 1.33
CA LEU A 26 9.28 3.19 2.75
C LEU A 26 10.80 3.21 2.97
N LEU A 27 11.54 2.31 2.32
CA LEU A 27 12.99 2.23 2.41
C LEU A 27 13.67 3.50 1.88
N LYS A 28 13.12 4.11 0.82
CA LYS A 28 13.62 5.38 0.29
C LYS A 28 13.41 6.53 1.28
N ALA A 29 12.23 6.64 1.89
CA ALA A 29 11.95 7.65 2.91
C ALA A 29 12.85 7.47 4.14
N GLU A 30 13.00 6.24 4.62
CA GLU A 30 13.91 5.90 5.72
C GLU A 30 15.36 6.29 5.39
N LYS A 31 15.84 5.95 4.19
CA LYS A 31 17.19 6.31 3.74
C LYS A 31 17.39 7.84 3.71
N ILE A 32 16.41 8.60 3.22
CA ILE A 32 16.50 10.07 3.21
C ILE A 32 16.60 10.62 4.63
N VAL A 33 15.74 10.18 5.54
CA VAL A 33 15.78 10.61 6.95
C VAL A 33 17.12 10.29 7.60
N LYS A 34 17.69 9.10 7.35
CA LYS A 34 19.01 8.71 7.86
C LYS A 34 20.16 9.57 7.31
N LEU A 35 20.07 10.03 6.07
CA LEU A 35 21.10 10.86 5.42
C LEU A 35 20.95 12.36 5.73
N THR A 36 19.76 12.78 6.16
CA THR A 36 19.41 14.18 6.37
C THR A 36 18.90 14.38 7.81
N SER A 37 17.60 14.52 7.99
CA SER A 37 16.93 14.53 9.29
C SER A 37 15.44 14.19 9.11
N GLU A 38 14.73 13.92 10.21
CA GLU A 38 13.28 13.71 10.17
C GLU A 38 12.53 14.91 9.60
N LYS A 39 13.00 16.13 9.91
CA LYS A 39 12.39 17.37 9.43
C LYS A 39 12.58 17.55 7.92
N GLU A 40 13.75 17.23 7.40
CA GLU A 40 14.04 17.33 5.96
C GLU A 40 13.35 16.22 5.15
N GLY A 41 13.18 15.03 5.73
CA GLY A 41 12.48 13.91 5.11
C GLY A 41 10.96 13.85 5.36
N GLU A 42 10.37 14.85 6.02
CA GLU A 42 8.97 14.82 6.49
C GLU A 42 7.99 14.52 5.35
N ILE A 43 8.20 15.14 4.19
CA ILE A 43 7.29 14.99 3.05
C ILE A 43 7.43 13.61 2.41
N GLN A 44 8.64 13.06 2.33
CA GLN A 44 8.88 11.71 1.82
C GLN A 44 8.28 10.66 2.76
N VAL A 45 8.38 10.88 4.07
CA VAL A 45 7.68 10.04 5.06
C VAL A 45 6.16 10.13 4.88
N ALA A 46 5.62 11.33 4.66
CA ALA A 46 4.18 11.50 4.41
C ALA A 46 3.74 10.78 3.11
N MET A 47 4.52 10.87 2.04
CA MET A 47 4.27 10.16 0.78
C MET A 47 4.32 8.64 0.97
N ALA A 48 5.33 8.12 1.67
CA ALA A 48 5.46 6.69 1.94
C ALA A 48 4.27 6.16 2.77
N LYS A 49 3.85 6.89 3.81
CA LYS A 49 2.67 6.54 4.63
C LYS A 49 1.39 6.51 3.80
N LEU A 50 1.19 7.51 2.94
CA LEU A 50 0.02 7.57 2.06
C LEU A 50 0.03 6.44 1.03
N ASN A 51 1.20 6.15 0.45
CA ASN A 51 1.38 5.07 -0.51
C ASN A 51 1.06 3.70 0.12
N LEU A 52 1.61 3.43 1.31
CA LEU A 52 1.35 2.19 2.05
C LEU A 52 -0.14 2.03 2.38
N PHE A 53 -0.82 3.10 2.77
CA PHE A 53 -2.26 3.09 3.02
C PHE A 53 -3.05 2.67 1.78
N ASN A 54 -2.77 3.31 0.63
CA ASN A 54 -3.45 2.97 -0.62
C ASN A 54 -3.12 1.55 -1.09
N ALA A 55 -1.86 1.10 -0.92
CA ALA A 55 -1.42 -0.24 -1.25
C ALA A 55 -2.21 -1.30 -0.46
N ILE A 56 -2.39 -1.10 0.84
CA ILE A 56 -3.18 -2.02 1.68
C ILE A 56 -4.65 -2.08 1.25
N GLU A 57 -5.26 -0.96 0.88
CA GLU A 57 -6.64 -0.95 0.37
C GLU A 57 -6.76 -1.76 -0.94
N LYS A 58 -5.80 -1.62 -1.84
CA LYS A 58 -5.76 -2.42 -3.09
C LYS A 58 -5.52 -3.89 -2.82
N ILE A 59 -4.56 -4.23 -1.96
CA ILE A 59 -4.27 -5.62 -1.55
C ILE A 59 -5.51 -6.28 -0.94
N ASN A 60 -6.26 -5.54 -0.11
CA ASN A 60 -7.53 -6.03 0.41
C ASN A 60 -8.55 -6.33 -0.69
N SER A 61 -8.64 -5.46 -1.70
CA SER A 61 -9.56 -5.65 -2.83
C SER A 61 -9.20 -6.90 -3.65
N PHE A 62 -7.96 -6.96 -4.15
CA PHE A 62 -7.50 -8.08 -4.99
C PHE A 62 -7.42 -9.40 -4.23
N GLY A 63 -6.96 -9.37 -2.97
CA GLY A 63 -6.92 -10.55 -2.12
C GLY A 63 -8.31 -11.11 -1.85
N LYS A 64 -9.31 -10.25 -1.65
CA LYS A 64 -10.70 -10.67 -1.45
C LYS A 64 -11.26 -11.31 -2.72
N GLU A 65 -11.04 -10.71 -3.88
CA GLU A 65 -11.44 -11.26 -5.18
C GLU A 65 -10.86 -12.65 -5.42
N ALA A 66 -9.55 -12.81 -5.21
CA ALA A 66 -8.86 -14.09 -5.33
C ALA A 66 -9.43 -15.17 -4.38
N VAL A 67 -9.65 -14.83 -3.11
CA VAL A 67 -10.20 -15.79 -2.12
C VAL A 67 -11.63 -16.21 -2.46
N LEU A 68 -12.46 -15.26 -2.92
CA LEU A 68 -13.84 -15.54 -3.32
C LEU A 68 -13.94 -16.44 -4.55
N TYR A 69 -12.95 -16.37 -5.45
CA TYR A 69 -12.88 -17.23 -6.63
C TYR A 69 -12.34 -18.64 -6.30
N LEU A 70 -11.36 -18.73 -5.40
CA LEU A 70 -10.56 -19.95 -5.21
C LEU A 70 -11.18 -20.97 -4.23
N SER A 71 -12.10 -20.52 -3.37
CA SER A 71 -12.62 -21.33 -2.28
C SER A 71 -14.06 -21.01 -1.94
N GLU A 72 -14.74 -21.92 -1.27
CA GLU A 72 -16.11 -21.75 -0.79
C GLU A 72 -16.24 -22.22 0.68
N GLY A 73 -17.40 -21.96 1.30
CA GLY A 73 -17.71 -22.47 2.63
C GLY A 73 -16.77 -21.97 3.73
N ASP A 74 -16.35 -22.88 4.61
CA ASP A 74 -15.56 -22.54 5.80
C ASP A 74 -14.11 -22.17 5.49
N GLU A 75 -13.53 -22.76 4.44
CA GLU A 75 -12.18 -22.42 3.97
C GLU A 75 -12.13 -20.96 3.50
N GLN A 76 -13.11 -20.53 2.71
CA GLN A 76 -13.23 -19.15 2.25
C GLN A 76 -13.33 -18.17 3.42
N ARG A 77 -14.17 -18.48 4.42
CA ARG A 77 -14.31 -17.66 5.63
C ARG A 77 -12.99 -17.54 6.38
N MET A 78 -12.25 -18.63 6.52
CA MET A 78 -10.94 -18.66 7.17
C MET A 78 -9.93 -17.77 6.43
N MET A 79 -9.86 -17.88 5.10
CA MET A 79 -8.95 -17.08 4.28
C MET A 79 -9.30 -15.59 4.31
N LEU A 80 -10.59 -15.22 4.25
CA LEU A 80 -11.04 -13.83 4.39
C LEU A 80 -10.70 -13.25 5.77
N MET A 81 -10.81 -14.04 6.84
CA MET A 81 -10.36 -13.63 8.18
C MET A 81 -8.84 -13.43 8.24
N GLY A 82 -8.08 -14.32 7.59
CA GLY A 82 -6.64 -14.19 7.44
C GLY A 82 -6.25 -12.89 6.74
N LEU A 83 -6.83 -12.64 5.57
CA LEU A 83 -6.62 -11.41 4.80
C LEU A 83 -6.88 -10.17 5.67
N LYS A 84 -8.06 -10.08 6.28
CA LYS A 84 -8.42 -8.97 7.17
C LYS A 84 -7.43 -8.78 8.32
N ARG A 85 -6.89 -9.87 8.88
CA ARG A 85 -5.94 -9.80 10.00
C ARG A 85 -4.58 -9.26 9.53
N PHE A 86 -4.08 -9.73 8.40
CA PHE A 86 -2.75 -9.37 7.89
C PHE A 86 -2.70 -7.97 7.26
N THR A 87 -3.83 -7.45 6.79
CA THR A 87 -3.93 -6.10 6.22
C THR A 87 -4.42 -5.06 7.23
N LYS A 88 -4.65 -5.44 8.49
CA LYS A 88 -5.19 -4.53 9.51
C LYS A 88 -4.15 -3.50 9.94
N TYR A 89 -4.51 -2.23 9.86
CA TYR A 89 -3.82 -1.15 10.58
C TYR A 89 -4.12 -1.20 12.08
N VAL A 90 -3.07 -1.18 12.91
CA VAL A 90 -3.20 -0.94 14.35
C VAL A 90 -3.53 0.53 14.59
N ASN A 91 -2.81 1.43 13.90
CA ASN A 91 -3.00 2.87 13.95
C ASN A 91 -3.26 3.38 12.54
N ASN A 92 -4.49 3.78 12.26
CA ASN A 92 -4.85 4.29 10.93
C ASN A 92 -4.21 5.66 10.70
N PRO A 93 -3.55 5.88 9.55
CA PRO A 93 -3.14 7.23 9.17
C PRO A 93 -4.38 8.06 8.82
N ASN A 94 -4.25 9.39 8.84
CA ASN A 94 -5.23 10.27 8.23
C ASN A 94 -4.79 10.57 6.78
N PRO A 95 -5.32 9.86 5.76
CA PRO A 95 -4.88 10.03 4.38
C PRO A 95 -5.22 11.42 3.81
N ILE A 96 -6.26 12.09 4.34
CA ILE A 96 -6.61 13.46 3.95
C ILE A 96 -5.53 14.44 4.45
N ALA A 97 -5.14 14.33 5.71
CA ALA A 97 -4.08 15.17 6.28
C ALA A 97 -2.74 14.93 5.55
N LEU A 98 -2.38 13.68 5.25
CA LEU A 98 -1.19 13.35 4.48
C LEU A 98 -1.22 14.00 3.09
N ARG A 99 -2.35 13.90 2.37
CA ARG A 99 -2.52 14.57 1.07
C ARG A 99 -2.35 16.08 1.16
N GLN A 100 -2.89 16.72 2.20
CA GLN A 100 -2.76 18.16 2.40
C GLN A 100 -1.29 18.58 2.64
N VAL A 101 -0.54 17.82 3.45
CA VAL A 101 0.89 18.07 3.69
C VAL A 101 1.69 18.01 2.40
N ILE A 102 1.49 16.95 1.61
CA ILE A 102 2.19 16.75 0.33
C ILE A 102 1.80 17.84 -0.67
N ALA A 103 0.50 18.14 -0.80
CA ALA A 103 -0.01 19.15 -1.73
C ALA A 103 0.55 20.54 -1.44
N LYS A 104 0.64 20.96 -0.17
CA LYS A 104 1.23 22.25 0.22
C LYS A 104 2.66 22.41 -0.32
N LYS A 105 3.49 21.36 -0.22
CA LYS A 105 4.86 21.39 -0.75
C LYS A 105 4.89 21.47 -2.26
N ILE A 106 4.08 20.67 -2.96
CA ILE A 106 4.02 20.69 -4.43
C ILE A 106 3.52 22.04 -4.95
N ILE A 107 2.50 22.64 -4.32
CA ILE A 107 1.96 23.95 -4.71
C ILE A 107 3.03 25.04 -4.52
N ALA A 108 3.74 25.04 -3.39
CA ALA A 108 4.80 26.01 -3.12
C ALA A 108 5.93 25.96 -4.16
N GLU A 109 6.26 24.76 -4.66
CA GLU A 109 7.33 24.56 -5.64
C GLU A 109 6.82 24.64 -7.10
N SER A 110 5.51 24.51 -7.33
CA SER A 110 4.85 24.46 -8.65
C SER A 110 5.42 23.41 -9.62
N LYS A 111 6.06 22.37 -9.09
CA LYS A 111 6.63 21.25 -9.84
C LYS A 111 6.75 20.01 -8.94
N TYR A 112 7.03 18.87 -9.56
CA TYR A 112 7.51 17.72 -8.80
C TYR A 112 8.90 18.02 -8.23
N CYS A 113 9.04 17.97 -6.92
CA CYS A 113 10.20 18.49 -6.17
C CYS A 113 10.89 17.44 -5.28
N PHE A 114 10.76 16.16 -5.63
CA PHE A 114 11.30 15.03 -4.86
C PHE A 114 12.22 14.14 -5.71
#